data_AF-A0A8G0VG12-F1
#
_entry.id   AF-A0A8G0VG12-F1
#
_cell.length_a   1.000
_cell.length_b   1.000
_cell.length_c   1.000
_cell.angle_alpha   90.00
_cell.angle_beta   90.00
_cell.angle_gamma   90.00
#
_symmetry.space_group_name_H-M   'P 1'
#
loop_
_entity.id
_entity.type
_entity.pdbx_description
1 polymer ?
#
loop_
_entity_poly.entity_id
_entity_poly.type
_entity_poly.pdbx_seq_one_letter_code
_entity_poly.pdbx_strand_id
1 'polypeptide(L)'
;SQEDFQAISSLDKSRAAYLAQNSTQVVKTLLNLVSHLSKDSTIQYILVLLDDLLQEDRSRVDLFHETSGKLKQCVWGPFLNLLNRQDGFIVNMSSRILAKFACWGHETMPKSDL
;
A
#
# COMPACT_ATOMS: atom_id res chain seq x y z
N SER A 1 4.73 -13.47 5.90
CA SER A 1 5.48 -14.09 7.01
C SER A 1 4.61 -14.08 8.28
N GLN A 2 5.07 -14.69 9.39
CA GLN A 2 4.35 -14.60 10.68
C GLN A 2 4.28 -13.15 11.19
N GLU A 3 5.33 -12.36 10.95
CA GLU A 3 5.38 -10.93 11.29
C GLU A 3 4.34 -10.13 10.50
N ASP A 4 4.26 -10.33 9.17
CA ASP A 4 3.26 -9.63 8.34
C ASP A 4 1.84 -9.94 8.79
N PHE A 5 1.57 -11.20 9.13
CA PHE A 5 0.25 -11.61 9.62
C PHE A 5 -0.10 -10.93 10.96
N GLN A 6 0.85 -10.84 11.89
CA GLN A 6 0.65 -10.17 13.17
C GLN A 6 0.44 -8.67 13.00
N ALA A 7 1.19 -8.02 12.10
CA ALA A 7 1.03 -6.62 11.79
C ALA A 7 -0.36 -6.32 11.20
N ILE A 8 -0.82 -7.10 10.22
CA ILE A 8 -2.17 -6.96 9.64
C ILE A 8 -3.25 -7.23 10.68
N SER A 9 -3.10 -8.27 11.50
CA SER A 9 -4.07 -8.57 12.57
C SER A 9 -4.16 -7.45 13.62
N SER A 10 -3.04 -6.82 13.96
CA SER A 10 -2.99 -5.70 14.92
C SER A 10 -3.58 -4.42 14.32
N LEU A 11 -3.33 -4.19 13.04
CA LEU A 11 -3.89 -3.08 12.27
C LEU A 11 -5.42 -3.21 12.17
N ASP A 12 -5.96 -4.40 11.96
CA ASP A 12 -7.42 -4.63 11.92
C ASP A 12 -8.09 -4.38 13.28
N LYS A 13 -7.43 -4.80 14.37
CA LYS A 13 -7.99 -4.64 15.73
C LYS A 13 -7.98 -3.19 16.21
N SER A 14 -6.94 -2.43 15.85
CA SER A 14 -6.69 -1.12 16.45
C SER A 14 -5.99 -0.16 15.48
N ARG A 15 -6.57 0.02 14.29
CA ARG A 15 -5.95 0.72 13.14
C ARG A 15 -5.26 2.02 13.50
N ALA A 16 -5.98 2.99 14.07
CA ALA A 16 -5.44 4.31 14.37
C ALA A 16 -4.30 4.26 15.40
N ALA A 17 -4.49 3.52 16.50
CA ALA A 17 -3.49 3.41 17.57
C ALA A 17 -2.24 2.65 17.10
N TYR A 18 -2.43 1.55 16.38
CA TYR A 18 -1.34 0.72 15.88
C TYR A 18 -0.54 1.43 14.79
N LEU A 19 -1.21 2.12 13.86
CA LEU A 19 -0.56 2.93 12.84
C LEU A 19 0.24 4.08 13.45
N ALA A 20 -0.28 4.77 14.47
CA ALA A 20 0.43 5.86 15.14
C ALA A 20 1.73 5.39 15.81
N GLN A 21 1.75 4.17 16.35
CA GLN A 21 2.92 3.61 17.04
C GLN A 21 3.90 2.89 16.10
N ASN A 22 3.41 2.30 15.01
CA ASN A 22 4.16 1.38 14.15
C ASN A 22 4.10 1.75 12.66
N SER A 23 3.95 3.05 12.36
CA SER A 23 3.70 3.60 11.03
C SER A 23 4.62 3.02 9.93
N THR A 24 5.93 3.08 10.16
CA THR A 24 6.94 2.55 9.22
C THR A 24 6.82 1.04 9.01
N GLN A 25 6.57 0.27 10.07
CA GLN A 25 6.41 -1.18 9.97
C GLN A 25 5.15 -1.52 9.17
N VAL A 26 4.03 -0.84 9.46
CA VAL A 26 2.77 -1.05 8.74
C VAL A 26 2.93 -0.79 7.24
N VAL A 27 3.53 0.35 6.87
CA VAL A 27 3.78 0.67 5.45
C VAL A 27 4.65 -0.39 4.79
N LYS A 28 5.77 -0.76 5.43
CA LYS A 28 6.68 -1.79 4.92
C LYS A 28 5.95 -3.12 4.70
N THR A 29 5.16 -3.55 5.67
CA THR A 29 4.36 -4.79 5.57
C THR A 29 3.36 -4.71 4.43
N LEU A 30 2.60 -3.62 4.30
CA LEU A 30 1.62 -3.46 3.22
C LEU A 30 2.29 -3.51 1.84
N LEU A 31 3.40 -2.78 1.64
CA LEU A 31 4.14 -2.79 0.38
C LEU A 31 4.72 -4.18 0.06
N ASN A 32 5.27 -4.87 1.06
CA ASN A 32 5.80 -6.22 0.88
C ASN A 32 4.69 -7.22 0.52
N LEU A 33 3.53 -7.14 1.17
CA LEU A 33 2.40 -8.02 0.89
C LEU A 33 1.87 -7.80 -0.52
N VAL A 34 1.71 -6.55 -0.96
CA VAL A 34 1.31 -6.25 -2.35
C VAL A 34 2.34 -6.77 -3.36
N SER A 35 3.64 -6.69 -3.05
CA SER A 35 4.72 -7.08 -3.96
C SER A 35 4.90 -8.60 -4.09
N HIS A 36 4.66 -9.35 -3.03
CA HIS A 36 5.08 -10.76 -2.93
C HIS A 36 3.94 -11.77 -2.83
N LEU A 37 2.69 -11.33 -2.62
CA LEU A 37 1.57 -12.24 -2.59
C LEU A 37 1.19 -12.70 -4.00
N SER A 38 0.90 -14.00 -4.13
CA SER A 38 0.46 -14.59 -5.40
C SER A 38 -1.05 -14.83 -5.46
N LYS A 39 -1.72 -15.00 -4.31
CA LYS A 39 -3.13 -15.36 -4.22
C LYS A 39 -4.01 -14.12 -4.39
N ASP A 40 -4.82 -14.09 -5.44
CA ASP A 40 -5.64 -12.93 -5.81
C ASP A 40 -6.57 -12.48 -4.68
N SER A 41 -7.33 -13.38 -4.04
CA SER A 41 -8.20 -12.99 -2.90
C SER A 41 -7.46 -12.32 -1.74
N THR A 42 -6.20 -12.71 -1.47
CA THR A 42 -5.39 -12.04 -0.45
C THR A 42 -4.94 -10.67 -0.93
N ILE A 43 -4.53 -10.53 -2.20
CA ILE A 43 -4.19 -9.24 -2.80
C ILE A 43 -5.40 -8.30 -2.73
N GLN A 44 -6.59 -8.75 -3.16
CA GLN A 44 -7.83 -7.98 -3.11
C GLN A 44 -8.11 -7.42 -1.71
N TYR A 45 -8.02 -8.27 -0.68
CA TYR A 45 -8.20 -7.84 0.71
C TYR A 45 -7.16 -6.79 1.13
N ILE A 46 -5.88 -6.98 0.81
CA ILE A 46 -4.83 -6.01 1.13
C ILE A 46 -5.06 -4.68 0.41
N LEU A 47 -5.49 -4.71 -0.85
CA LEU A 47 -5.82 -3.49 -1.60
C LEU A 47 -7.01 -2.76 -1.00
N VAL A 48 -8.05 -3.46 -0.55
CA VAL A 48 -9.19 -2.84 0.17
C VAL A 48 -8.72 -2.19 1.48
N LEU A 49 -7.96 -2.93 2.29
CA LEU A 49 -7.42 -2.44 3.55
C LEU A 49 -6.57 -1.17 3.36
N LEU A 50 -5.72 -1.17 2.33
CA LEU A 50 -4.90 -0.01 1.97
C LEU A 50 -5.75 1.17 1.47
N ASP A 51 -6.72 0.90 0.59
CA ASP A 51 -7.61 1.93 0.05
C ASP A 51 -8.39 2.64 1.15
N ASP A 52 -8.94 1.87 2.10
CA ASP A 52 -9.66 2.37 3.28
C ASP A 52 -8.72 3.18 4.19
N LEU A 53 -7.51 2.68 4.45
CA LEU A 53 -6.52 3.37 5.27
C LEU A 53 -6.16 4.72 4.68
N LEU A 54 -5.96 4.83 3.37
CA LEU A 54 -5.69 6.12 2.71
C LEU A 54 -6.93 7.01 2.66
N GLN A 55 -8.12 6.42 2.56
CA GLN A 55 -9.38 7.16 2.50
C GLN A 55 -9.72 7.84 3.83
N GLU A 56 -9.41 7.19 4.96
CA GLU A 56 -9.61 7.73 6.30
C GLU A 56 -8.80 9.01 6.56
N ASP A 57 -7.59 9.09 6.03
CA ASP A 57 -6.71 10.25 6.20
C ASP A 57 -5.72 10.33 5.03
N ARG A 58 -5.88 11.39 4.23
CA ARG A 58 -5.09 11.63 3.01
C ARG A 58 -3.61 11.89 3.31
N SER A 59 -3.29 12.43 4.49
CA SER A 59 -1.90 12.70 4.88
C SER A 59 -1.08 11.41 5.01
N ARG A 60 -1.74 10.26 5.14
CA ARG A 60 -1.07 8.95 5.17
C ARG A 60 -0.35 8.65 3.86
N VAL A 61 -0.72 9.26 2.73
CA VAL A 61 0.04 9.10 1.48
C VAL A 61 1.49 9.56 1.64
N ASP A 62 1.73 10.67 2.34
CA ASP A 62 3.09 11.16 2.57
C ASP A 62 3.91 10.17 3.42
N LEU A 63 3.27 9.48 4.39
CA LEU A 63 3.92 8.42 5.17
C LEU A 63 4.41 7.26 4.28
N PHE A 64 3.65 6.90 3.22
CA PHE A 64 4.06 5.87 2.26
C PHE A 64 5.27 6.34 1.44
N HIS A 65 5.24 7.56 0.93
CA HIS A 65 6.36 8.16 0.19
C HIS A 65 7.62 8.22 1.06
N GLU A 66 7.55 8.81 2.25
CA GLU A 66 8.68 8.93 3.16
C GLU A 66 9.29 7.57 3.54
N THR A 67 8.44 6.60 3.85
CA THR A 67 8.90 5.26 4.25
C THR A 67 9.52 4.52 3.06
N SER A 68 8.92 4.59 1.88
CA SER A 68 9.46 3.98 0.67
C SER A 68 10.82 4.58 0.29
N GLY A 69 10.97 5.90 0.41
CA GLY A 69 12.24 6.62 0.21
C GLY A 69 13.33 6.16 1.18
N LYS A 70 13.01 6.02 2.47
CA LYS A 70 13.93 5.47 3.49
C LYS A 70 14.35 4.03 3.18
N LEU A 71 13.43 3.22 2.66
CA LEU A 71 13.68 1.83 2.27
C LEU A 71 14.37 1.69 0.90
N LYS A 72 14.55 2.81 0.16
CA LYS A 72 15.02 2.81 -1.24
C LYS A 72 14.18 1.91 -2.15
N GLN A 73 12.87 1.88 -1.92
CA GLN A 73 11.91 1.11 -2.68
C GLN A 73 10.99 2.07 -3.44
N CYS A 74 10.61 1.69 -4.66
CA CYS A 74 9.59 2.43 -5.40
C CYS A 74 8.20 2.11 -4.82
N VAL A 75 7.49 3.14 -4.35
CA VAL A 75 6.12 2.99 -3.84
C VAL A 75 5.14 2.55 -4.93
N TRP A 76 5.41 2.91 -6.18
CA TRP A 76 4.52 2.69 -7.31
C TRP A 76 4.64 1.28 -7.91
N GLY A 77 5.87 0.77 -7.98
CA GLY A 77 6.23 -0.48 -8.67
C GLY A 77 5.33 -1.67 -8.32
N PRO A 78 5.03 -1.94 -7.04
CA PRO A 78 4.14 -3.04 -6.66
C PRO A 78 2.76 -2.93 -7.30
N PHE A 79 2.18 -1.72 -7.36
CA PHE A 79 0.84 -1.48 -7.90
C PHE A 79 0.84 -1.44 -9.43
N LEU A 80 1.90 -0.90 -10.06
CA LEU A 80 2.08 -0.95 -11.51
C LEU A 80 2.12 -2.41 -12.01
N ASN A 81 2.81 -3.28 -11.28
CA ASN A 81 2.85 -4.72 -11.61
C ASN A 81 1.46 -5.37 -11.56
N LEU A 82 0.60 -4.93 -10.64
CA LEU A 82 -0.77 -5.46 -10.52
C LEU A 82 -1.69 -5.04 -11.66
N LEU A 83 -1.36 -3.99 -12.41
CA LEU A 83 -2.12 -3.58 -13.61
C LEU A 83 -2.04 -4.63 -14.73
N ASN A 84 -1.05 -5.51 -14.70
CA ASN A 84 -0.87 -6.59 -15.68
C ASN A 84 -1.63 -7.88 -15.32
N ARG A 85 -2.36 -7.91 -14.19
CA ARG A 85 -3.18 -9.07 -13.80
C ARG A 85 -4.46 -9.16 -14.64
N GLN A 86 -5.00 -10.37 -14.78
CA GLN A 86 -6.29 -10.59 -15.46
C GLN A 86 -7.50 -10.22 -14.59
N ASP A 87 -7.31 -10.16 -13.27
CA ASP A 87 -8.36 -9.83 -12.31
C ASP A 87 -8.71 -8.33 -12.38
N GLY A 88 -9.91 -8.03 -12.90
CA GLY A 88 -10.37 -6.66 -13.07
C GLY A 88 -10.55 -5.89 -11.75
N PHE A 89 -10.84 -6.55 -10.63
CA PHE A 89 -10.92 -5.87 -9.33
C PHE A 89 -9.52 -5.42 -8.90
N ILE A 90 -8.52 -6.30 -8.99
CA ILE A 90 -7.13 -5.99 -8.66
C ILE A 90 -6.63 -4.82 -9.51
N VAL A 91 -6.86 -4.86 -10.83
CA VAL A 91 -6.45 -3.79 -11.75
C VAL A 91 -7.09 -2.46 -11.38
N ASN A 92 -8.41 -2.44 -11.15
CA ASN A 92 -9.15 -1.21 -10.83
C ASN A 92 -8.76 -0.63 -9.46
N MET A 93 -8.65 -1.47 -8.43
CA MET A 93 -8.28 -1.01 -7.09
C MET A 93 -6.83 -0.53 -7.05
N SER A 94 -5.92 -1.22 -7.75
CA SER A 94 -4.52 -0.79 -7.87
C SER A 94 -4.41 0.56 -8.58
N SER A 95 -5.18 0.75 -9.67
CA SER A 95 -5.25 2.03 -10.38
C SER A 95 -5.76 3.17 -9.49
N ARG A 96 -6.77 2.90 -8.65
CA ARG A 96 -7.29 3.88 -7.69
C ARG A 96 -6.26 4.25 -6.63
N ILE A 97 -5.53 3.28 -6.09
CA ILE A 97 -4.45 3.53 -5.12
C ILE A 97 -3.31 4.32 -5.75
N LEU A 98 -2.90 3.99 -6.98
CA LEU A 98 -1.92 4.76 -7.75
C LEU A 98 -2.37 6.22 -7.91
N ALA A 99 -3.64 6.45 -8.26
CA ALA A 99 -4.19 7.79 -8.35
C ALA A 99 -4.17 8.53 -7.01
N LYS A 100 -4.48 7.85 -5.88
CA LYS A 100 -4.38 8.45 -4.54
C LYS A 100 -2.94 8.86 -4.22
N PHE A 101 -1.96 8.00 -4.47
CA PHE A 101 -0.56 8.34 -4.26
C PHE A 101 -0.11 9.51 -5.12
N ALA A 102 -0.56 9.59 -6.37
CA ALA A 102 -0.19 10.66 -7.30
C ALA A 102 -0.88 12.00 -6.99
N CYS A 103 -2.11 11.98 -6.49
CA CYS A 103 -2.93 13.18 -6.31
C CYS A 103 -3.01 13.69 -4.88
N TRP A 104 -2.75 12.86 -3.87
CA TRP A 104 -2.84 13.26 -2.46
C TRP A 104 -1.48 13.46 -1.79
N GLY A 105 -0.40 12.97 -2.39
CA GLY A 105 0.97 13.16 -1.90
C GLY A 105 1.63 14.39 -2.49
N HIS A 106 2.72 14.81 -1.84
CA HIS A 106 3.58 15.89 -2.34
C HIS A 106 4.61 15.40 -3.39
N GLU A 107 4.83 14.08 -3.47
CA GLU A 107 5.75 13.46 -4.42
C GLU A 107 5.01 12.96 -5.67
N THR A 108 5.53 13.34 -6.84
CA THR A 108 5.04 12.87 -8.14
C THR A 108 5.80 11.64 -8.62
N MET A 109 5.13 10.74 -9.32
CA MET A 109 5.78 9.61 -9.98
C MET A 109 6.90 10.09 -10.93
N PRO A 110 8.13 9.57 -10.79
CA PRO A 110 9.23 9.97 -11.66
C PRO A 110 8.98 9.46 -13.08
N LYS A 111 9.49 10.19 -14.09
CA LYS A 111 9.34 9.83 -15.51
C LYS A 111 9.93 8.46 -15.89
N SER A 112 10.79 7.89 -15.06
CA SER A 112 11.35 6.55 -15.26
C SER A 112 10.34 5.44 -14.99
N ASP A 113 9.30 5.73 -14.20
CA ASP A 113 8.30 4.76 -13.72
C ASP A 113 6.97 4.92 -14.47
N LEU A 114 6.91 5.83 -15.46
CA LEU A 114 5.80 6.08 -16.41
C LEU A 114 6.10 5.41 -17.76
#